data_AF-A0A528TQ81-F1
#
_entry.id   AF-A0A528TQ81-F1
#
_cell.length_a   1.000
_cell.length_b   1.000
_cell.length_c   1.000
_cell.angle_alpha   90.00
_cell.angle_beta   90.00
_cell.angle_gamma   90.00
#
_symmetry.space_group_name_H-M   'P 1'
#
loop_
_entity.id
_entity.type
_entity.pdbx_description
1 polymer ?
#
loop_
_entity_poly.entity_id
_entity_poly.type
_entity_poly.pdbx_seq_one_letter_code
_entity_poly.pdbx_strand_id
1 'polypeptide(L)'
;GKDGVVRAFNNMCRHRGSRVVADSQGTCKNALICPFHGWVYNLDGTLRGAARPRSFPELDKTEFGLMPLDLEVWMGFIFIRFRNGGPQPSVAELLKPIEAEIAHYNVADMVPCLGIWTQKSPVNWKSVRDVDNEGYHVAMAHPALQDLYGATYFDEPFVNGVSRSFATYNPHAGRRWSVSQYIKI
;
A
#
# COMPACT_ATOMS: atom_id res chain seq x y z
N GLY A 1 3.21 -14.77 11.37
CA GLY A 1 2.89 -15.68 12.50
C GLY A 1 4.01 -15.61 13.51
N LYS A 2 4.37 -16.72 14.17
CA LYS A 2 5.59 -16.81 15.01
C LYS A 2 6.86 -17.09 14.21
N ASP A 3 6.71 -17.24 12.90
CA ASP A 3 7.71 -17.65 11.92
C ASP A 3 8.33 -16.47 11.15
N GLY A 4 8.00 -15.23 11.52
CA GLY A 4 8.49 -14.03 10.84
C GLY A 4 7.92 -13.80 9.43
N VAL A 5 7.06 -14.68 8.91
CA VAL A 5 6.50 -14.55 7.57
C VAL A 5 5.23 -13.68 7.59
N VAL A 6 5.26 -12.60 6.81
CA VAL A 6 4.12 -11.70 6.54
C VAL A 6 3.12 -12.41 5.63
N ARG A 7 1.84 -12.28 5.94
CA ARG A 7 0.75 -12.92 5.20
C ARG A 7 -0.45 -11.99 5.10
N ALA A 8 -1.22 -12.15 4.04
CA ALA A 8 -2.47 -11.44 3.85
C ALA A 8 -3.60 -12.43 3.56
N PHE A 9 -4.77 -12.14 4.11
CA PHE A 9 -5.97 -12.94 3.93
C PHE A 9 -7.16 -12.03 3.72
N ASN A 10 -8.18 -12.53 3.01
CA ASN A 10 -9.49 -11.93 3.05
C ASN A 10 -10.02 -11.98 4.50
N ASN A 11 -10.43 -10.83 5.04
CA ASN A 11 -11.00 -10.72 6.39
C ASN A 11 -12.46 -11.18 6.42
N MET A 12 -12.68 -12.44 6.02
CA MET A 12 -13.99 -13.05 5.82
C MET A 12 -13.95 -14.50 6.31
N CYS A 13 -14.75 -14.79 7.34
CA CYS A 13 -14.88 -16.12 7.91
C CYS A 13 -15.45 -17.08 6.87
N ARG A 14 -14.83 -18.26 6.72
CA ARG A 14 -15.26 -19.30 5.78
C ARG A 14 -16.54 -20.02 6.16
N HIS A 15 -17.09 -19.79 7.36
CA HIS A 15 -18.39 -20.35 7.75
C HIS A 15 -19.56 -19.60 7.09
N ARG A 16 -19.72 -18.30 7.38
CA ARG A 16 -20.88 -17.48 6.96
C ARG A 16 -20.49 -16.05 6.57
N GLY A 17 -19.24 -15.81 6.20
CA GLY A 17 -18.80 -14.52 5.67
C GLY A 17 -18.64 -13.39 6.70
N SER A 18 -18.81 -13.66 8.00
CA SER A 18 -18.58 -12.65 9.04
C SER A 18 -17.14 -12.14 9.02
N ARG A 19 -16.95 -10.85 9.32
CA ARG A 19 -15.62 -10.25 9.47
C ARG A 19 -14.92 -10.86 10.68
N VAL A 20 -13.70 -11.35 10.50
CA VAL A 20 -12.96 -12.09 11.55
C VAL A 20 -12.31 -11.13 12.53
N VAL A 21 -11.70 -10.06 12.04
CA VAL A 21 -11.09 -9.00 12.85
C VAL A 21 -11.85 -7.70 12.62
N ALA A 22 -12.45 -7.14 13.67
CA ALA A 22 -13.22 -5.91 13.58
C ALA A 22 -12.32 -4.66 13.64
N ASP A 23 -11.27 -4.72 14.45
CA ASP A 23 -10.33 -3.63 14.66
C ASP A 23 -9.45 -3.40 13.42
N SER A 24 -8.99 -2.16 13.24
CA SER A 24 -8.09 -1.79 12.14
C SER A 24 -6.67 -2.31 12.33
N GLN A 25 -6.25 -2.56 13.58
CA GLN A 25 -4.94 -3.09 13.95
C GLN A 25 -4.99 -3.75 15.33
N GLY A 26 -4.02 -4.60 15.64
CA GLY A 26 -3.88 -5.20 16.97
C GLY A 26 -2.91 -6.37 16.99
N THR A 27 -2.83 -7.05 18.13
CA THR A 27 -1.97 -8.23 18.31
C THR A 27 -2.80 -9.43 18.75
N CYS A 28 -2.95 -10.41 17.85
CA CYS A 28 -3.57 -11.68 18.17
C CYS A 28 -2.52 -12.65 18.70
N LYS A 29 -2.52 -12.96 20.01
CA LYS A 29 -1.46 -13.76 20.65
C LYS A 29 -1.23 -15.13 20.01
N ASN A 30 -2.31 -15.85 19.68
CA ASN A 30 -2.21 -17.24 19.22
C ASN A 30 -3.14 -17.60 18.06
N ALA A 31 -4.24 -16.88 17.84
CA ALA A 31 -5.24 -17.22 16.82
C ALA A 31 -6.15 -16.03 16.51
N LEU A 32 -6.83 -16.12 15.37
CA LEU A 32 -7.91 -15.25 14.95
C LEU A 32 -9.23 -15.97 15.26
N ILE A 33 -10.17 -15.31 15.95
CA ILE A 33 -11.44 -15.93 16.36
C ILE A 33 -12.57 -15.14 15.73
N CYS A 34 -13.35 -15.81 14.87
CA CYS A 34 -14.53 -15.20 14.28
C CYS A 34 -15.57 -14.88 15.37
N PRO A 35 -16.03 -13.62 15.49
CA PRO A 35 -16.92 -13.20 16.56
C PRO A 35 -18.32 -13.80 16.44
N PHE A 36 -18.71 -14.31 15.27
CA PHE A 36 -20.07 -14.79 15.05
C PHE A 36 -20.32 -16.17 15.67
N HIS A 37 -19.47 -17.16 15.34
CA HIS A 37 -19.67 -18.56 15.77
C HIS A 37 -18.42 -19.19 16.39
N GLY A 38 -17.37 -18.40 16.65
CA GLY A 38 -16.15 -18.89 17.29
C GLY A 38 -15.33 -19.85 16.42
N TRP A 39 -15.39 -19.74 15.09
CA TRP A 39 -14.43 -20.42 14.23
C TRP A 39 -13.04 -19.82 14.45
N VAL A 40 -12.08 -20.68 14.75
CA VAL A 40 -10.73 -20.29 15.14
C VAL A 40 -9.77 -20.59 14.00
N TYR A 41 -8.98 -19.59 13.59
CA TYR A 41 -7.95 -19.71 12.58
C TYR A 41 -6.57 -19.52 13.21
N ASN A 42 -5.59 -20.29 12.74
CA ASN A 42 -4.20 -20.08 13.05
C ASN A 42 -3.68 -18.78 12.40
N LEU A 43 -2.52 -18.29 12.85
CA LEU A 43 -1.89 -17.08 12.29
C LEU A 43 -1.33 -17.30 10.86
N ASP A 44 -1.30 -18.54 10.39
CA ASP A 44 -1.01 -18.91 9.00
C ASP A 44 -2.27 -18.99 8.12
N GLY A 45 -3.45 -18.71 8.69
CA GLY A 45 -4.73 -18.71 8.00
C GLY A 45 -5.47 -20.05 8.03
N THR A 46 -4.82 -21.16 8.37
CA THR A 46 -5.49 -22.48 8.43
C THR A 46 -6.59 -22.48 9.49
N LEU A 47 -7.66 -23.24 9.25
CA LEU A 47 -8.68 -23.47 10.26
C LEU A 47 -8.09 -24.31 11.40
N ARG A 48 -8.05 -23.74 12.60
CA ARG A 48 -7.73 -24.49 13.82
C ARG A 48 -8.91 -25.38 14.21
N GLY A 49 -10.13 -24.87 14.12
CA GLY A 49 -11.36 -25.62 14.33
C GLY A 49 -12.60 -24.75 14.53
N ALA A 50 -13.78 -25.37 14.40
CA ALA A 50 -15.05 -24.78 14.81
C ALA A 50 -15.23 -24.86 16.34
N ALA A 51 -16.00 -23.94 16.93
CA ALA A 51 -16.25 -23.93 18.39
C ALA A 51 -16.93 -25.21 18.91
N ARG A 52 -17.78 -25.85 18.09
CA ARG A 52 -18.41 -27.15 18.36
C ARG A 52 -18.04 -28.13 17.24
N PRO A 53 -16.84 -28.72 17.26
CA PRO A 53 -16.36 -29.53 16.13
C PRO A 53 -17.22 -30.76 15.88
N ARG A 54 -17.82 -31.34 16.93
CA ARG A 54 -18.75 -32.48 16.83
C ARG A 54 -20.07 -32.19 16.10
N SER A 55 -20.36 -30.92 15.81
CA SER A 55 -21.53 -30.52 15.00
C SER A 55 -21.26 -30.55 13.49
N PHE A 56 -20.02 -30.86 13.09
CA PHE A 56 -19.58 -30.92 11.71
C PHE A 56 -18.95 -32.28 11.40
N PRO A 57 -18.90 -32.70 10.12
CA PRO A 57 -17.98 -33.74 9.70
C PRO A 57 -16.53 -33.32 9.95
N GLU A 58 -15.58 -34.22 9.69
CA GLU A 58 -14.18 -33.84 9.63
C GLU A 58 -14.00 -32.69 8.62
N LEU A 59 -13.40 -31.60 9.08
CA LEU A 59 -13.17 -30.40 8.27
C LEU A 59 -11.72 -30.39 7.83
N ASP A 60 -11.50 -30.25 6.52
CA ASP A 60 -10.17 -29.96 6.00
C ASP A 60 -9.73 -28.56 6.46
N LYS A 61 -8.60 -28.53 7.19
CA LYS A 61 -8.12 -27.30 7.82
C LYS A 61 -7.58 -26.27 6.82
N THR A 62 -7.19 -26.72 5.64
CA THR A 62 -6.68 -25.87 4.55
C THR A 62 -7.85 -25.37 3.71
N GLU A 63 -8.75 -26.26 3.29
CA GLU A 63 -9.92 -25.91 2.47
C GLU A 63 -10.80 -24.87 3.17
N PHE A 64 -11.03 -25.05 4.47
CA PHE A 64 -11.82 -24.16 5.30
C PHE A 64 -11.00 -23.06 6.00
N GLY A 65 -9.72 -22.92 5.67
CA GLY A 65 -8.85 -21.81 6.12
C GLY A 65 -9.19 -20.47 5.48
N LEU A 66 -8.69 -19.37 6.03
CA LEU A 66 -8.86 -18.03 5.46
C LEU A 66 -8.29 -17.98 4.05
N MET A 67 -9.00 -17.32 3.14
CA MET A 67 -8.58 -17.23 1.74
C MET A 67 -7.35 -16.30 1.63
N PRO A 68 -6.17 -16.82 1.25
CA PRO A 68 -4.97 -16.01 1.14
C PRO A 68 -5.09 -14.98 0.01
N LEU A 69 -4.37 -13.87 0.15
CA LEU A 69 -4.17 -12.87 -0.88
C LEU A 69 -2.72 -12.90 -1.33
N ASP A 70 -2.49 -12.73 -2.63
CA ASP A 70 -1.16 -12.49 -3.17
C ASP A 70 -0.58 -11.22 -2.53
N LEU A 71 0.67 -11.32 -2.06
CA LEU A 71 1.39 -10.26 -1.37
C LEU A 71 2.82 -10.20 -1.89
N GLU A 72 3.35 -8.99 -2.01
CA GLU A 72 4.75 -8.74 -2.27
C GLU A 72 5.27 -7.65 -1.33
N VAL A 73 6.47 -7.87 -0.79
CA VAL A 73 7.20 -6.84 -0.04
C VAL A 73 8.23 -6.24 -0.98
N TRP A 74 8.08 -4.97 -1.30
CA TRP A 74 9.02 -4.22 -2.15
C TRP A 74 9.58 -3.04 -1.37
N MET A 75 10.88 -3.05 -1.11
CA MET A 75 11.61 -2.04 -0.33
C MET A 75 10.89 -1.63 0.99
N GLY A 76 10.39 -2.62 1.75
CA GLY A 76 9.67 -2.40 3.01
C GLY A 76 8.18 -2.11 2.87
N PHE A 77 7.70 -1.73 1.69
CA PHE A 77 6.28 -1.56 1.41
C PHE A 77 5.60 -2.90 1.14
N ILE A 78 4.41 -3.09 1.70
CA ILE A 78 3.58 -4.28 1.48
C ILE A 78 2.52 -3.96 0.44
N PHE A 79 2.56 -4.67 -0.68
CA PHE A 79 1.56 -4.60 -1.75
C PHE A 79 0.70 -5.85 -1.74
N ILE A 80 -0.60 -5.67 -1.98
CA ILE A 80 -1.59 -6.75 -2.00
C ILE A 80 -2.27 -6.79 -3.37
N ARG A 81 -2.47 -8.01 -3.88
CA ARG A 81 -3.25 -8.26 -5.09
C ARG A 81 -4.49 -9.08 -4.73
N PHE A 82 -5.67 -8.49 -4.99
CA PHE A 82 -6.96 -9.12 -4.66
C PHE A 82 -7.35 -10.27 -5.59
N ARG A 83 -6.83 -10.28 -6.82
CA ARG A 83 -7.01 -11.39 -7.77
C ARG A 83 -5.74 -12.22 -7.79
N ASN A 84 -5.73 -13.32 -7.04
CA ASN A 84 -4.57 -14.21 -7.00
C ASN A 84 -4.24 -14.74 -8.41
N GLY A 85 -2.96 -14.77 -8.76
CA GLY A 85 -2.50 -15.13 -10.11
C GLY A 85 -2.98 -14.17 -11.20
N GLY A 86 -3.29 -12.92 -10.83
CA GLY A 86 -3.65 -11.86 -11.78
C GLY A 86 -2.55 -11.59 -12.81
N PRO A 87 -2.89 -10.96 -13.95
CA PRO A 87 -1.98 -10.81 -15.08
C PRO A 87 -0.85 -9.78 -14.87
N GLN A 88 -0.88 -9.02 -13.76
CA GLN A 88 0.14 -8.04 -13.47
C GLN A 88 1.49 -8.71 -13.15
N PRO A 89 2.62 -8.12 -13.57
CA PRO A 89 3.95 -8.57 -13.14
C PRO A 89 4.14 -8.38 -11.63
N SER A 90 5.28 -8.82 -11.10
CA SER A 90 5.67 -8.48 -9.73
C SER A 90 5.80 -6.96 -9.57
N VAL A 91 5.65 -6.47 -8.34
CA VAL A 91 5.85 -5.05 -8.01
C VAL A 91 7.29 -4.63 -8.28
N ALA A 92 8.27 -5.48 -7.97
CA ALA A 92 9.67 -5.25 -8.29
C ALA A 92 9.90 -5.09 -9.81
N GLU A 93 9.29 -5.94 -10.64
CA GLU A 93 9.39 -5.78 -12.11
C GLU A 93 8.72 -4.51 -12.59
N LEU A 94 7.54 -4.19 -12.05
CA LEU A 94 6.78 -2.99 -12.41
C LEU A 94 7.57 -1.72 -12.07
N LEU A 95 8.12 -1.63 -10.86
CA LEU A 95 8.80 -0.44 -10.32
C LEU A 95 10.30 -0.37 -10.64
N LYS A 96 10.85 -1.37 -11.33
CA LYS A 96 12.25 -1.41 -11.77
C LYS A 96 12.76 -0.10 -12.39
N PRO A 97 12.00 0.64 -13.23
CA PRO A 97 12.48 1.89 -13.84
C PRO A 97 12.86 2.99 -12.82
N ILE A 98 12.24 2.98 -11.64
CA ILE A 98 12.44 4.01 -10.60
C ILE A 98 13.16 3.47 -9.36
N GLU A 99 13.45 2.17 -9.33
CA GLU A 99 13.97 1.48 -8.16
C GLU A 99 15.31 2.05 -7.68
N ALA A 100 16.23 2.32 -8.60
CA ALA A 100 17.54 2.88 -8.28
C ALA A 100 17.45 4.28 -7.66
N GLU A 101 16.47 5.09 -8.07
CA GLU A 101 16.26 6.43 -7.52
C GLU A 101 15.68 6.38 -6.11
N ILE A 102 14.73 5.48 -5.89
CA ILE A 102 14.08 5.26 -4.59
C ILE A 102 15.04 4.64 -3.58
N ALA A 103 15.97 3.80 -4.03
CA ALA A 103 16.95 3.14 -3.16
C ALA A 103 17.80 4.13 -2.33
N HIS A 104 18.07 5.33 -2.84
CA HIS A 104 18.84 6.36 -2.11
C HIS A 104 18.19 6.80 -0.79
N TYR A 105 16.88 6.62 -0.66
CA TYR A 105 16.14 7.03 0.52
C TYR A 105 16.17 5.99 1.64
N ASN A 106 16.67 4.77 1.41
CA ASN A 106 16.63 3.66 2.38
C ASN A 106 15.23 3.42 2.94
N VAL A 107 14.22 3.47 2.06
CA VAL A 107 12.79 3.39 2.44
C VAL A 107 12.41 2.11 3.20
N ALA A 108 13.20 1.05 3.07
CA ALA A 108 13.00 -0.20 3.80
C ALA A 108 13.16 -0.05 5.32
N ASP A 109 13.98 0.91 5.77
CA ASP A 109 14.24 1.18 7.18
C ASP A 109 13.36 2.30 7.75
N MET A 110 12.55 2.94 6.89
CA MET A 110 11.69 4.04 7.32
C MET A 110 10.49 3.55 8.11
N VAL A 111 10.21 4.24 9.21
CA VAL A 111 8.99 4.04 10.01
C VAL A 111 8.12 5.30 9.97
N PRO A 112 6.79 5.19 9.86
CA PRO A 112 5.91 6.35 9.91
C PRO A 112 6.07 7.11 11.24
N CYS A 113 6.40 8.40 11.17
CA CYS A 113 6.56 9.24 12.37
C CYS A 113 5.22 9.59 13.04
N LEU A 114 4.11 9.51 12.30
CA LEU A 114 2.77 9.87 12.75
C LEU A 114 1.77 8.77 12.33
N GLY A 115 0.60 8.80 12.95
CA GLY A 115 -0.52 7.93 12.56
C GLY A 115 -1.08 8.26 11.18
N ILE A 116 -1.96 7.39 10.68
CA ILE A 116 -2.68 7.60 9.43
C ILE A 116 -3.76 8.67 9.65
N TRP A 117 -3.77 9.69 8.78
CA TRP A 117 -4.88 10.63 8.68
C TRP A 117 -5.76 10.28 7.48
N THR A 118 -7.07 10.47 7.62
CA THR A 118 -8.04 10.15 6.58
C THR A 118 -9.09 11.25 6.44
N GLN A 119 -9.44 11.60 5.20
CA GLN A 119 -10.55 12.48 4.87
C GLN A 119 -11.46 11.81 3.85
N LYS A 120 -12.77 11.99 4.01
CA LYS A 120 -13.77 11.60 3.02
C LYS A 120 -14.14 12.82 2.17
N SER A 121 -13.97 12.70 0.85
CA SER A 121 -14.30 13.75 -0.10
C SER A 121 -15.24 13.21 -1.19
N PRO A 122 -16.22 14.01 -1.68
CA PRO A 122 -17.18 13.60 -2.70
C PRO A 122 -16.57 13.73 -4.11
N VAL A 123 -15.42 13.09 -4.32
CA VAL A 123 -14.66 13.14 -5.58
C VAL A 123 -14.27 11.72 -6.01
N ASN A 124 -14.12 11.50 -7.32
CA ASN A 124 -13.57 10.24 -7.79
C ASN A 124 -12.10 10.12 -7.35
N TRP A 125 -11.69 8.95 -6.84
CA TRP A 125 -10.31 8.74 -6.40
C TRP A 125 -9.29 8.97 -7.52
N LYS A 126 -9.67 8.72 -8.79
CA LYS A 126 -8.79 8.97 -9.95
C LYS A 126 -8.49 10.45 -10.11
N SER A 127 -9.44 11.35 -9.84
CA SER A 127 -9.20 12.79 -9.95
C SER A 127 -8.13 13.29 -8.99
N VAL A 128 -7.94 12.63 -7.85
CA VAL A 128 -6.85 12.96 -6.92
C VAL A 128 -5.52 12.41 -7.47
N ARG A 129 -5.52 11.17 -7.97
CA ARG A 129 -4.31 10.52 -8.46
C ARG A 129 -3.81 11.02 -9.81
N ASP A 130 -4.70 11.45 -10.69
CA ASP A 130 -4.31 11.96 -12.01
C ASP A 130 -3.50 13.25 -11.88
N VAL A 131 -3.83 14.11 -10.92
CA VAL A 131 -3.08 15.35 -10.61
C VAL A 131 -1.72 15.05 -9.97
N ASP A 132 -1.62 13.98 -9.16
CA ASP A 132 -0.34 13.55 -8.57
C ASP A 132 0.64 12.96 -9.61
N ASN A 133 0.17 12.61 -10.82
CA ASN A 133 0.93 11.91 -11.86
C ASN A 133 1.39 12.83 -13.01
N GLU A 134 1.35 14.15 -12.82
CA GLU A 134 1.78 15.13 -13.82
C GLU A 134 2.36 16.41 -13.19
N GLY A 135 3.24 17.08 -13.94
CA GLY A 135 3.81 18.39 -13.59
C GLY A 135 3.14 19.57 -14.30
N TYR A 136 2.23 19.31 -15.24
CA TYR A 136 1.55 20.33 -16.05
C TYR A 136 0.81 21.39 -15.21
N HIS A 137 0.12 20.99 -14.14
CA HIS A 137 -0.62 21.92 -13.28
C HIS A 137 0.29 22.80 -12.41
N VAL A 138 1.55 22.40 -12.18
CA VAL A 138 2.47 23.04 -11.22
C VAL A 138 2.64 24.53 -11.51
N ALA A 139 2.78 24.89 -12.80
CA ALA A 139 2.98 26.28 -13.20
C ALA A 139 1.88 27.23 -12.74
N MET A 140 0.63 26.75 -12.71
CA MET A 140 -0.55 27.53 -12.34
C MET A 140 -0.93 27.37 -10.87
N ALA A 141 -0.96 26.13 -10.37
CA ALA A 141 -1.47 25.80 -9.06
C ALA A 141 -0.44 25.97 -7.93
N HIS A 142 0.86 25.88 -8.25
CA HIS A 142 1.94 25.89 -7.25
C HIS A 142 3.02 26.93 -7.57
N PRO A 143 2.73 28.25 -7.43
CA PRO A 143 3.66 29.30 -7.86
C PRO A 143 5.03 29.31 -7.17
N ALA A 144 5.14 28.74 -5.96
CA ALA A 144 6.43 28.59 -5.28
C ALA A 144 7.25 27.41 -5.82
N LEU A 145 6.58 26.31 -6.16
CA LEU A 145 7.19 25.14 -6.78
C LEU A 145 7.66 25.47 -8.20
N GLN A 146 6.83 26.20 -8.96
CA GLN A 146 7.18 26.73 -10.27
C GLN A 146 8.37 27.69 -10.22
N ASP A 147 8.46 28.55 -9.18
CA ASP A 147 9.61 29.45 -9.04
C ASP A 147 10.89 28.66 -8.73
N LEU A 148 10.81 27.56 -7.96
CA LEU A 148 11.93 26.70 -7.58
C LEU A 148 12.49 25.85 -8.73
N TYR A 149 11.61 25.21 -9.50
CA TYR A 149 12.00 24.30 -10.58
C TYR A 149 11.96 24.95 -11.97
N GLY A 150 11.27 26.08 -12.15
CA GLY A 150 11.14 26.72 -13.45
C GLY A 150 10.38 25.84 -14.44
N ALA A 151 10.83 25.83 -15.70
CA ALA A 151 10.18 25.08 -16.78
C ALA A 151 10.76 23.66 -16.97
N THR A 152 11.36 23.06 -15.94
CA THR A 152 12.10 21.79 -16.04
C THR A 152 11.26 20.55 -15.76
N TYR A 153 9.99 20.71 -15.36
CA TYR A 153 9.08 19.58 -15.18
C TYR A 153 8.94 18.80 -16.49
N PHE A 154 9.13 17.50 -16.39
CA PHE A 154 8.97 16.55 -17.48
C PHE A 154 8.22 15.32 -16.97
N ASP A 155 7.16 14.98 -17.70
CA ASP A 155 6.32 13.82 -17.44
C ASP A 155 6.65 12.73 -18.47
N GLU A 156 7.15 11.58 -18.00
CA GLU A 156 7.38 10.42 -18.86
C GLU A 156 6.04 9.81 -19.30
N PRO A 157 5.99 9.23 -20.53
CA PRO A 157 4.79 8.54 -20.98
C PRO A 157 4.47 7.36 -20.08
N PHE A 158 3.19 7.07 -19.89
CA PHE A 158 2.74 5.89 -19.16
C PHE A 158 2.99 4.63 -19.98
N VAL A 159 4.01 3.85 -19.60
CA VAL A 159 4.46 2.66 -20.32
C VAL A 159 4.52 1.49 -19.35
N ASN A 160 3.90 0.36 -19.73
CA ASN A 160 3.91 -0.89 -18.94
C ASN A 160 3.44 -0.73 -17.48
N GLY A 161 2.56 0.23 -17.20
CA GLY A 161 1.96 0.40 -15.88
C GLY A 161 2.68 1.38 -14.96
N VAL A 162 3.74 2.06 -15.42
CA VAL A 162 4.46 3.10 -14.66
C VAL A 162 4.67 4.34 -15.53
N SER A 163 4.59 5.50 -14.88
CA SER A 163 5.09 6.78 -15.37
C SER A 163 5.88 7.44 -14.25
N ARG A 164 6.70 8.42 -14.61
CA ARG A 164 7.48 9.23 -13.67
C ARG A 164 7.45 10.68 -14.11
N SER A 165 7.21 11.56 -13.16
CA SER A 165 7.36 13.01 -13.32
C SER A 165 8.58 13.47 -12.56
N PHE A 166 9.46 14.23 -13.19
CA PHE A 166 10.65 14.78 -12.53
C PHE A 166 10.92 16.21 -12.98
N ALA A 167 11.69 16.93 -12.17
CA ALA A 167 12.16 18.28 -12.45
C ALA A 167 13.56 18.46 -11.88
N THR A 168 14.32 19.39 -12.43
CA THR A 168 15.63 19.80 -11.90
C THR A 168 15.56 21.21 -11.34
N TYR A 169 16.34 21.49 -10.29
CA TYR A 169 16.37 22.81 -9.69
C TYR A 169 16.75 23.87 -10.72
N ASN A 170 16.00 24.97 -10.74
CA ASN A 170 16.33 26.11 -11.57
C ASN A 170 17.39 26.97 -10.84
N PRO A 171 18.62 27.11 -11.36
CA PRO A 171 19.67 27.89 -10.71
C PRO A 171 19.37 29.39 -10.64
N HIS A 172 18.37 29.87 -11.39
CA HIS A 172 17.92 31.26 -11.41
C HIS A 172 16.62 31.49 -10.62
N ALA A 173 16.16 30.48 -9.86
CA ALA A 173 15.01 30.55 -8.97
C ALA A 173 15.24 31.45 -7.75
N GLY A 174 14.16 31.81 -7.01
CA GLY A 174 14.27 32.48 -5.71
C GLY A 174 13.67 33.87 -5.61
N ARG A 175 12.70 34.21 -6.47
CA ARG A 175 11.96 35.49 -6.34
C ARG A 175 11.05 35.46 -5.13
N ARG A 176 10.53 34.29 -4.77
CA ARG A 176 9.70 34.09 -3.57
C ARG A 176 10.57 33.85 -2.35
N TRP A 177 10.17 34.44 -1.22
CA TRP A 177 10.94 34.35 0.04
C TRP A 177 11.25 32.91 0.47
N SER A 178 10.29 31.98 0.39
CA SER A 178 10.52 30.58 0.79
C SER A 178 11.53 29.88 -0.11
N VAL A 179 11.44 30.11 -1.42
CA VAL A 179 12.35 29.55 -2.43
C VAL A 179 13.76 30.10 -2.25
N SER A 180 13.89 31.40 -1.98
CA SER A 180 15.19 32.02 -1.72
C SER A 180 15.85 31.55 -0.42
N GLN A 181 15.08 31.12 0.58
CA GLN A 181 15.67 30.44 1.74
C GLN A 181 16.07 29.00 1.41
N TYR A 182 15.26 28.28 0.64
CA TYR A 182 15.51 26.88 0.29
C TYR A 182 16.81 26.70 -0.51
N ILE A 183 17.06 27.57 -1.49
CA ILE A 183 18.26 27.51 -2.36
C ILE A 183 19.58 27.75 -1.59
N LYS A 184 19.52 28.28 -0.36
CA LYS A 184 20.72 28.51 0.46
C LYS A 184 21.18 27.28 1.25
N ILE A 185 20.34 26.24 1.34
CA ILE A 185 20.64 24.97 2.02
C ILE A 185 21.45 24.09 1.08
#